data_AF-A0A2G2IQ64-F1
#
_entry.id   AF-A0A2G2IQ64-F1
#
_cell.length_a   1.000
_cell.length_b   1.000
_cell.length_c   1.000
_cell.angle_alpha   90.00
_cell.angle_beta   90.00
_cell.angle_gamma   90.00
#
_symmetry.space_group_name_H-M   'P 1'
#
loop_
_entity.id
_entity.type
_entity.pdbx_description
1 polymer ?
#
loop_
_entity_poly.entity_id
_entity_poly.type
_entity_poly.pdbx_seq_one_letter_code
_entity_poly.pdbx_strand_id
1 'polypeptide(L)' 'MPQLSLKLRGLVMGLCMAITMSTSMSAVILLQKQGITEGFLYLWLQSTITALPFSFIIGLAFSTFYNKVLDRFIFKAK' A
#
# COMPACT_ATOMS: atom_id res chain seq x y z
N MET A 1 3.86 29.22 3.70
CA MET A 1 3.16 28.06 3.07
C MET A 1 3.13 26.94 4.10
N PRO A 2 1.96 26.36 4.41
CA PRO A 2 1.67 25.78 5.71
C PRO A 2 2.51 24.54 6.03
N GLN A 3 3.01 24.51 7.26
CA GLN A 3 3.75 23.42 7.93
C GLN A 3 2.84 22.18 8.13
N LEU A 4 2.33 21.60 7.04
CA LEU A 4 1.54 20.37 7.10
C LEU A 4 2.48 19.20 7.42
N SER A 5 2.73 19.04 8.73
CA SER A 5 3.31 17.91 9.45
C SER A 5 4.13 16.93 8.60
N LEU A 6 5.46 16.92 8.79
CA LEU A 6 6.39 15.91 8.25
C LEU A 6 5.85 14.47 8.30
N LYS A 7 5.06 14.13 9.34
CA LYS A 7 4.38 12.83 9.47
C LYS A 7 3.30 12.59 8.41
N LEU A 8 2.48 13.59 8.11
CA LEU A 8 1.43 13.50 7.08
C LEU A 8 2.06 13.35 5.69
N ARG A 9 3.13 14.09 5.43
CA ARG A 9 3.88 14.02 4.16
C ARG A 9 4.52 12.65 3.98
N GLY A 10 5.13 12.09 5.03
CA GLY A 10 5.67 10.73 5.03
C GLY A 10 4.60 9.66 4.86
N LEU A 11 3.43 9.83 5.49
CA LEU A 11 2.29 8.92 5.35
C LEU A 11 1.74 8.94 3.93
N VAL A 12 1.57 10.13 3.33
CA VAL A 12 1.13 10.29 1.94
C VAL A 12 2.17 9.72 0.96
N MET A 13 3.47 9.95 1.18
CA MET A 13 4.53 9.36 0.35
C MET A 13 4.55 7.83 0.45
N GLY A 14 4.41 7.29 1.66
CA GLY A 14 4.34 5.85 1.89
C GLY A 14 3.10 5.23 1.25
N LEU A 15 1.95 5.91 1.33
CA LEU A 15 0.73 5.47 0.67
C LEU A 15 0.88 5.48 -0.85
N CYS A 16 1.45 6.54 -1.42
CA CYS A 16 1.77 6.62 -2.86
C CYS A 16 2.71 5.50 -3.29
N MET A 17 3.80 5.25 -2.57
CA MET A 17 4.72 4.16 -2.89
C MET A 17 4.05 2.79 -2.81
N ALA A 18 3.26 2.53 -1.77
CA ALA A 18 2.54 1.28 -1.61
C ALA A 18 1.53 1.04 -2.73
N ILE A 19 0.82 2.10 -3.15
CA ILE A 19 -0.08 2.06 -4.30
C ILE A 19 0.72 1.78 -5.57
N THR A 20 1.78 2.53 -5.86
CA THR A 20 2.58 2.32 -7.08
C THR A 20 3.12 0.89 -7.16
N MET A 21 3.62 0.33 -6.06
CA MET A 21 4.11 -1.05 -6.03
C MET A 21 2.99 -2.08 -6.23
N SER A 22 1.86 -1.91 -5.54
CA SER A 22 0.72 -2.84 -5.64
C SER A 22 0.12 -2.83 -7.03
N THR A 23 0.00 -1.65 -7.62
CA THR A 23 -0.62 -1.43 -8.93
C THR A 23 0.28 -1.94 -10.07
N SER A 24 1.60 -1.80 -9.95
CA SER A 24 2.58 -2.37 -10.89
C SER A 24 2.67 -3.90 -10.79
N MET A 25 2.69 -4.47 -9.57
CA MET A 25 2.60 -5.92 -9.36
C MET A 25 1.32 -6.51 -9.96
N SER A 26 0.16 -5.88 -9.71
CA SER A 26 -1.12 -6.30 -10.26
C SER A 26 -1.12 -6.30 -11.81
N ALA A 27 -0.54 -5.26 -12.43
CA ALA A 27 -0.40 -5.18 -13.88
C ALA A 27 0.45 -6.33 -14.45
N VAL A 28 1.58 -6.64 -13.80
CA VAL A 28 2.47 -7.73 -14.23
C VAL A 28 1.80 -9.10 -14.08
N ILE A 29 1.06 -9.32 -12.99
CA ILE A 29 0.34 -10.58 -12.76
C ILE A 29 -0.77 -10.78 -13.80
N LEU A 30 -1.55 -9.74 -14.10
CA LEU A 30 -2.56 -9.83 -15.16
C LEU A 30 -1.91 -10.06 -16.53
N LEU A 31 -0.80 -9.39 -16.83
CA LEU A 31 -0.05 -9.58 -18.09
C LEU A 31 0.43 -11.02 -18.23
N GLN A 32 0.95 -11.62 -17.16
CA GLN A 32 1.37 -13.03 -17.18
C GLN A 32 0.20 -14.01 -17.31
N LYS A 33 -0.96 -13.69 -16.74
CA LYS A 33 -2.10 -14.62 -16.68
C LYS A 33 -2.99 -14.60 -17.93
N GLN A 34 -3.16 -13.44 -18.56
CA GLN A 34 -4.10 -13.26 -19.67
C GLN A 34 -3.45 -12.77 -20.97
N GLY A 35 -2.22 -12.26 -20.92
CA GLY A 35 -1.61 -11.56 -22.05
C GLY A 35 -2.29 -10.19 -22.31
N ILE A 36 -1.76 -9.43 -23.27
CA ILE A 36 -2.37 -8.15 -23.68
C ILE A 36 -3.67 -8.48 -24.44
N THR A 37 -4.81 -8.31 -23.76
CA THR A 37 -6.16 -8.50 -24.32
C THR A 37 -6.95 -7.21 -24.19
N GLU A 38 -7.99 -7.05 -25.01
CA GLU A 38 -8.79 -5.81 -25.11
C GLU A 38 -9.55 -5.45 -23.81
N GLY A 39 -9.56 -6.34 -22.80
CA GLY A 39 -10.15 -6.12 -21.48
C GLY A 39 -9.15 -5.91 -20.33
N PHE A 40 -7.84 -5.84 -20.62
CA PHE A 40 -6.78 -5.76 -19.60
C PHE A 40 -6.96 -4.58 -18.64
N LEU A 41 -7.22 -3.38 -19.17
CA LEU A 41 -7.39 -2.17 -18.35
C LEU A 41 -8.60 -2.26 -17.42
N TYR A 42 -9.70 -2.87 -17.89
CA TYR A 42 -10.92 -3.03 -17.11
C TYR A 42 -10.70 -4.02 -15.95
N LEU A 43 -10.12 -5.18 -16.24
CA LEU A 43 -9.80 -6.19 -15.22
C LEU A 43 -8.75 -5.71 -14.23
N TRP A 44 -7.75 -4.95 -14.69
CA TRP A 44 -6.73 -4.36 -13.84
C TRP A 44 -7.28 -3.28 -12.90
N LEU A 45 -8.14 -2.39 -13.41
CA LEU A 45 -8.84 -1.41 -12.56
C LEU A 45 -9.74 -2.10 -11.54
N GLN A 46 -10.50 -3.11 -11.96
CA GLN A 46 -11.41 -3.83 -11.06
C GLN A 46 -10.65 -4.56 -9.93
N SER A 47 -9.54 -5.22 -10.25
CA SER A 47 -8.70 -5.90 -9.26
C SER A 47 -7.96 -4.90 -8.36
N THR A 48 -7.53 -3.76 -8.89
CA THR A 48 -6.89 -2.69 -8.09
C THR A 48 -7.89 -2.04 -7.13
N ILE A 49 -9.10 -1.73 -7.59
CA ILE A 49 -10.16 -1.11 -6.77
C ILE A 49 -10.62 -2.05 -5.65
N THR A 50 -10.72 -3.36 -5.92
CA THR A 50 -11.09 -4.35 -4.90
C THR A 50 -9.96 -4.60 -3.89
N ALA A 51 -8.70 -4.53 -4.31
CA ALA A 51 -7.55 -4.70 -3.41
C ALA A 51 -7.27 -3.48 -2.51
N LEU A 52 -7.63 -2.26 -2.96
CA LEU A 52 -7.39 -1.00 -2.25
C LEU A 52 -7.96 -0.97 -0.81
N PRO A 53 -9.25 -1.28 -0.56
CA PRO A 53 -9.81 -1.27 0.80
C PRO A 53 -9.17 -2.33 1.70
N PHE A 54 -8.85 -3.51 1.17
CA PHE A 54 -8.14 -4.55 1.92
C PHE A 54 -6.73 -4.09 2.30
N SER A 55 -5.99 -3.51 1.36
CA SER A 55 -4.64 -2.99 1.60
C SER A 55 -4.63 -1.88 2.65
N PHE A 56 -5.66 -1.04 2.69
CA PHE A 56 -5.80 0.03 3.68
C PHE A 56 -6.07 -0.51 5.09
N ILE A 57 -6.99 -1.47 5.22
CA ILE A 57 -7.30 -2.11 6.52
C ILE A 57 -6.07 -2.84 7.06
N ILE A 58 -5.39 -3.61 6.20
CA ILE A 58 -4.15 -4.32 6.56
C ILE A 58 -3.07 -3.30 6.95
N GLY A 59 -2.90 -2.23 6.18
CA GLY A 59 -1.94 -1.16 6.48
C GLY A 59 -2.18 -0.50 7.84
N LEU A 60 -3.43 -0.22 8.21
CA LEU A 60 -3.78 0.33 9.52
C LEU A 60 -3.53 -0.68 10.66
N ALA A 61 -3.90 -1.94 10.46
CA ALA A 61 -3.67 -3.01 11.44
C ALA A 61 -2.17 -3.20 11.68
N PHE A 62 -1.38 -3.28 10.61
CA PHE A 62 0.07 -3.40 10.67
C PHE A 62 0.70 -2.14 11.25
N SER A 63 0.27 -0.93 10.90
CA SER A 63 0.84 0.29 11.48
C SER A 63 0.64 0.34 13.01
N THR A 64 -0.53 -0.08 13.49
CA THR A 64 -0.82 -0.16 14.93
C THR A 64 0.01 -1.24 15.62
N PHE A 65 0.16 -2.41 14.98
CA PHE A 65 0.96 -3.51 15.49
C PHE A 65 2.46 -3.20 15.48
N TYR A 66 2.95 -2.59 14.39
CA TYR A 66 4.34 -2.22 14.19
C TYR A 66 4.76 -1.19 15.23
N ASN A 67 3.93 -0.17 15.51
CA ASN A 67 4.18 0.76 16.62
C ASN A 67 4.26 0.02 17.96
N LYS A 68 3.32 -0.88 18.28
CA LYS A 68 3.38 -1.69 19.52
C LYS A 68 4.61 -2.59 19.62
N VAL A 69 5.06 -3.17 18.51
CA VAL A 69 6.22 -4.06 18.46
C VAL A 69 7.51 -3.27 18.54
N LEU A 70 7.64 -2.17 17.80
CA LEU A 70 8.79 -1.25 17.87
C LEU A 70 8.97 -0.69 19.27
N ASP A 71 7.89 -0.24 19.92
CA ASP A 71 7.93 0.27 21.29
C ASP A 71 8.44 -0.81 22.26
N ARG A 72 7.96 -2.06 22.07
CA ARG A 72 8.38 -3.20 22.89
C ARG A 72 9.82 -3.63 22.64
N PHE A 73 10.36 -3.50 21.42
CA PHE A 73 11.76 -3.81 21.12
C PHE A 73 12.70 -2.68 21.54
N ILE A 74 12.31 -1.41 21.39
CA ILE A 74 13.10 -0.24 21.79
C ILE A 74 13.18 -0.13 23.33
N PHE A 75 12.09 -0.33 24.05
CA PHE A 75 12.10 -0.26 25.52
C PHE A 75 12.72 -1.48 26.21
N LYS A 76 12.79 -2.63 25.53
CA LYS A 76 13.48 -3.83 26.06
C LYS A 76 15.00 -3.80 25.79
N ALA A 77 15.48 -2.83 25.01
CA ALA A 77 16.90 -2.61 24.74
C ALA A 77 17.56 -1.65 25.75
N LYS A 78 16.88 -1.27 26.83
CA LYS A 78 17.41 -0.47 27.93
C LYS A 78 17.39 -1.27 29.22
#